data_AF-A0A0H5Q116-F1
#
_entry.id   AF-A0A0H5Q116-F1
#
_cell.length_a   1.000
_cell.length_b   1.000
_cell.length_c   1.000
_cell.angle_alpha   90.00
_cell.angle_beta   90.00
_cell.angle_gamma   90.00
#
_symmetry.space_group_name_H-M   'P 1'
#
loop_
_entity.id
_entity.type
_entity.pdbx_description
1 polymer ?
#
loop_
_entity_poly.entity_id
_entity_poly.type
_entity_poly.pdbx_seq_one_letter_code
_entity_poly.pdbx_strand_id
1 'polypeptide(L)'
;MWFSDSDILEDILHFRANVPVDEYFTQLKKRLPWFYSLAFLAPAFAVKRVMKPYAFEKGMGTQTWVKDDPERFRAYYGSMAEYERIKSWDDIRPDEPEKNAVKAASEFPPLNHGWDESKDITELTDDELSEAAAFRGGKFLGRLEGTMCEWECEHGHRFKASLEYVLLGGGWCVECDLDKWTEQVTPANRFVSQLKH
;
A
#
# COMPACT_ATOMS: atom_id res chain seq x y z
N MET A 1 0.90 4.81 6.26
CA MET A 1 1.59 3.71 5.57
C MET A 1 3.02 3.71 6.07
N TRP A 2 3.49 2.59 6.62
CA TRP A 2 4.85 2.41 7.11
C TRP A 2 5.48 1.33 6.25
N PHE A 3 6.74 1.50 5.83
CA PHE A 3 7.47 0.49 5.07
C PHE A 3 8.50 -0.17 5.99
N SER A 4 8.66 -1.49 5.90
CA SER A 4 9.60 -2.25 6.74
C SER A 4 11.06 -1.83 6.55
N ASP A 5 11.39 -1.34 5.36
CA ASP A 5 12.71 -0.89 4.91
C ASP A 5 12.85 0.65 4.93
N SER A 6 11.95 1.36 5.64
CA SER A 6 11.96 2.83 5.68
C SER A 6 13.29 3.40 6.20
N ASP A 7 14.06 2.65 6.99
CA ASP A 7 15.38 3.06 7.47
C ASP A 7 16.44 3.02 6.36
N ILE A 8 16.35 2.04 5.43
CA ILE A 8 17.20 1.97 4.24
C ILE A 8 16.85 3.12 3.29
N LEU A 9 15.56 3.36 3.08
CA LEU A 9 15.09 4.49 2.26
C LEU A 9 15.57 5.83 2.82
N GLU A 10 15.69 5.94 4.15
CA GLU A 10 16.18 7.15 4.79
C GLU A 10 17.67 7.39 4.52
N ASP A 11 18.48 6.34 4.46
CA ASP A 11 19.89 6.45 4.11
C ASP A 11 20.09 6.90 2.64
N ILE A 12 19.17 6.53 1.75
CA ILE A 12 19.24 6.86 0.32
C ILE A 12 18.65 8.24 0.01
N LEU A 13 17.46 8.53 0.55
CA LEU A 13 16.66 9.70 0.17
C LEU A 13 16.66 10.82 1.21
N HIS A 14 17.09 10.55 2.44
CA HIS A 14 17.09 11.50 3.56
C HIS A 14 15.75 12.25 3.71
N PHE A 15 14.64 11.51 3.69
CA PHE A 15 13.29 12.08 3.67
C PHE A 15 12.76 12.41 5.08
N ARG A 16 13.40 11.91 6.14
CA ARG A 16 13.08 12.19 7.53
C ARG A 16 14.00 13.30 8.03
N ALA A 17 13.40 14.47 8.22
CA ALA A 17 14.15 15.59 8.78
C ALA A 17 14.67 15.34 10.21
N ASN A 18 14.11 14.36 10.94
CA ASN A 18 14.47 14.01 12.33
C ASN A 18 14.59 15.22 13.27
N VAL A 19 13.86 16.30 12.98
CA VAL A 19 13.80 17.49 13.82
C VAL A 19 12.71 17.33 14.87
N PRO A 20 12.95 17.75 16.13
CA PRO A 20 11.90 17.82 17.14
C PRO A 20 10.70 18.62 16.63
N VAL A 21 9.49 18.16 17.00
CA VAL A 21 8.22 18.75 16.53
C VAL A 21 8.16 20.27 16.78
N ASP A 22 8.59 20.70 17.96
CA ASP A 22 8.61 22.13 18.32
C ASP A 22 9.56 22.94 17.43
N GLU A 23 10.68 22.35 17.06
CA GLU A 23 11.66 22.99 16.18
C GLU A 23 11.12 23.09 14.76
N TYR A 24 10.51 22.02 14.24
CA TYR A 24 9.84 22.02 12.93
C TYR A 24 8.81 23.16 12.84
N PHE A 25 7.91 23.27 13.82
CA PHE A 25 6.89 24.34 13.81
C PHE A 25 7.51 25.73 13.99
N THR A 26 8.59 25.85 14.75
CA THR A 26 9.33 27.11 14.88
C THR A 26 9.92 27.55 13.53
N GLN A 27 10.52 26.62 12.79
CA GLN A 27 11.07 26.89 11.46
C GLN A 27 9.97 27.20 10.44
N LEU A 28 8.86 26.47 10.46
CA LEU A 28 7.69 26.72 9.60
C LEU A 28 7.12 28.13 9.84
N LYS A 29 6.93 28.52 11.11
CA LYS A 29 6.40 29.83 11.47
C LYS A 29 7.27 30.98 10.96
N LYS A 30 8.60 30.81 10.90
CA LYS A 30 9.52 31.82 10.35
C LYS A 30 9.35 32.03 8.83
N ARG A 31 8.87 31.03 8.10
CA ARG A 31 8.67 31.08 6.63
C ARG A 31 7.28 31.58 6.22
N LEU A 32 6.31 31.49 7.13
CA LEU A 32 4.95 31.93 6.85
C LEU A 32 4.83 33.46 6.94
N PRO A 33 3.96 34.07 6.13
CA PRO A 33 3.57 35.47 6.32
C PRO A 33 3.09 35.73 7.75
N TRP A 34 3.42 36.91 8.28
CA TRP A 34 3.14 37.28 9.67
C TRP A 34 1.67 37.08 10.09
N PHE A 35 0.72 37.27 9.18
CA PHE A 35 -0.72 37.15 9.48
C PHE A 35 -1.17 35.72 9.81
N TYR A 36 -0.42 34.67 9.41
CA TYR A 36 -0.74 33.31 9.84
C TYR A 36 -0.60 33.13 11.35
N SER A 37 0.25 33.92 12.00
CA SER A 37 0.35 33.93 13.46
C SER A 37 -0.90 34.49 14.16
N LEU A 38 -1.80 35.13 13.43
CA LEU A 38 -3.09 35.63 13.91
C LEU A 38 -4.23 34.61 13.77
N ALA A 39 -3.97 33.42 13.21
CA ALA A 39 -5.00 32.42 12.96
C ALA A 39 -5.77 32.00 14.23
N PHE A 40 -5.14 32.08 15.41
CA PHE A 40 -5.78 31.79 16.69
C PHE A 40 -6.92 32.76 17.06
N LEU A 41 -6.96 33.95 16.46
CA LEU A 41 -8.04 34.93 16.65
C LEU A 41 -9.32 34.56 15.89
N ALA A 42 -9.23 33.67 14.89
CA ALA A 42 -10.38 33.21 14.13
C ALA A 42 -11.10 32.10 14.91
N PRO A 43 -12.33 32.31 15.41
CA PRO A 43 -13.02 31.28 16.16
C PRO A 43 -13.40 30.11 15.23
N ALA A 44 -13.32 28.89 15.75
CA ALA A 44 -13.53 27.66 14.97
C ALA A 44 -14.86 27.64 14.19
N PHE A 45 -15.93 28.20 14.76
CA PHE A 45 -17.24 28.27 14.08
C PHE A 45 -17.21 29.16 12.83
N ALA A 46 -16.43 30.26 12.85
CA ALA A 46 -16.33 31.19 11.73
C ALA A 46 -15.52 30.56 10.59
N VAL A 47 -14.38 29.95 10.92
CA VAL A 47 -13.58 29.17 9.96
C VAL A 47 -14.43 28.07 9.34
N LYS A 48 -15.17 27.30 10.15
CA LYS A 48 -16.06 26.25 9.67
C LYS A 48 -17.14 26.78 8.72
N ARG A 49 -17.72 27.95 8.97
CA ARG A 49 -18.73 28.53 8.07
C ARG A 49 -18.15 28.93 6.71
N VAL A 50 -16.92 29.45 6.67
CA VAL A 50 -16.27 29.83 5.42
C VAL A 50 -15.78 28.60 4.65
N MET A 51 -15.21 27.61 5.35
CA MET A 51 -14.60 26.43 4.71
C MET A 51 -15.60 25.34 4.34
N LYS A 52 -16.70 25.18 5.09
CA LYS A 52 -17.68 24.08 4.85
C LYS A 52 -18.26 24.08 3.43
N PRO A 53 -18.64 25.21 2.81
CA PRO A 53 -19.16 25.23 1.45
C PRO A 53 -18.20 24.64 0.41
N TYR A 54 -16.88 24.81 0.57
CA TYR A 54 -15.88 24.27 -0.36
C TYR A 54 -15.93 22.73 -0.46
N ALA A 55 -16.28 22.04 0.62
CA ALA A 55 -16.44 20.59 0.58
C ALA A 55 -17.61 20.14 -0.32
N PHE A 56 -18.60 21.02 -0.53
CA PHE A 56 -19.78 20.81 -1.39
C PHE A 56 -19.66 21.55 -2.73
N GLU A 57 -18.49 22.08 -3.08
CA GLU A 57 -18.25 22.72 -4.37
C GLU A 57 -17.72 21.69 -5.38
N LYS A 58 -18.24 21.75 -6.61
CA LYS A 58 -17.92 20.77 -7.65
C LYS A 58 -16.43 20.80 -7.97
N GLY A 59 -15.77 19.65 -7.79
CA GLY A 59 -14.34 19.48 -8.02
C GLY A 59 -13.44 19.81 -6.82
N MET A 60 -14.00 20.37 -5.75
CA MET A 60 -13.24 20.78 -4.55
C MET A 60 -13.41 19.83 -3.36
N GLY A 61 -14.43 18.98 -3.38
CA GLY A 61 -14.66 18.00 -2.32
C GLY A 61 -15.46 16.80 -2.78
N THR A 62 -15.50 15.78 -1.92
CA THR A 62 -16.19 14.51 -2.16
C THR A 62 -17.69 14.59 -1.84
N GLN A 63 -18.14 15.67 -1.18
CA GLN A 63 -19.52 15.78 -0.71
C GLN A 63 -20.51 16.05 -1.84
N THR A 64 -20.04 16.52 -3.00
CA THR A 64 -20.89 16.71 -4.18
C THR A 64 -21.34 15.39 -4.79
N TRP A 65 -20.57 14.31 -4.62
CA TRP A 65 -20.87 13.01 -5.22
C TRP A 65 -22.18 12.40 -4.72
N VAL A 66 -22.61 12.79 -3.51
CA VAL A 66 -23.92 12.41 -2.94
C VAL A 66 -25.08 12.72 -3.90
N LYS A 67 -24.96 13.79 -4.69
CA LYS A 67 -25.98 14.23 -5.65
C LYS A 67 -25.56 14.04 -7.09
N ASP A 68 -24.28 14.29 -7.38
CA ASP A 68 -23.80 14.50 -8.75
C ASP A 68 -23.15 13.25 -9.36
N ASP A 69 -22.74 12.26 -8.55
CA ASP A 69 -22.00 11.08 -9.02
C ASP A 69 -22.21 9.87 -8.09
N PRO A 70 -23.33 9.13 -8.25
CA PRO A 70 -23.67 8.02 -7.37
C PRO A 70 -22.71 6.82 -7.50
N GLU A 71 -22.05 6.66 -8.65
CA GLU A 71 -21.07 5.59 -8.85
C GLU A 71 -19.80 5.88 -8.03
N ARG A 72 -19.27 7.10 -8.15
CA ARG A 72 -18.09 7.52 -7.38
C ARG A 72 -18.38 7.61 -5.89
N PHE A 73 -19.59 8.04 -5.52
CA PHE A 73 -20.04 8.00 -4.13
C PHE A 73 -20.02 6.56 -3.60
N ARG A 74 -20.57 5.61 -4.36
CA ARG A 74 -20.62 4.20 -3.97
C ARG A 74 -19.22 3.59 -3.87
N ALA A 75 -18.32 3.92 -4.79
CA ALA A 75 -16.93 3.44 -4.75
C ALA A 75 -16.16 3.97 -3.53
N TYR A 76 -16.42 5.22 -3.12
CA TYR A 76 -15.66 5.85 -2.02
C TYR A 76 -16.27 5.61 -0.64
N TYR A 77 -17.58 5.77 -0.50
CA TYR A 77 -18.29 5.69 0.78
C TYR A 77 -19.06 4.38 0.98
N GLY A 78 -19.17 3.54 -0.06
CA GLY A 78 -20.01 2.34 -0.04
C GLY A 78 -21.47 2.69 -0.22
N SER A 79 -22.22 2.78 0.87
CA SER A 79 -23.66 3.06 0.87
C SER A 79 -23.98 4.35 1.61
N MET A 80 -25.18 4.88 1.38
CA MET A 80 -25.66 6.05 2.14
C MET A 80 -25.68 5.77 3.65
N ALA A 81 -26.03 4.54 4.05
CA ALA A 81 -26.01 4.13 5.44
C ALA A 81 -24.59 4.10 6.03
N GLU A 82 -23.56 3.72 5.25
CA GLU A 82 -22.17 3.77 5.70
C GLU A 82 -21.65 5.19 5.82
N TYR A 83 -22.01 6.05 4.86
CA TYR A 83 -21.71 7.47 4.89
C TYR A 83 -22.28 8.16 6.14
N GLU A 84 -23.53 7.89 6.49
CA GLU A 84 -24.17 8.45 7.69
C GLU A 84 -23.58 7.91 9.00
N ARG A 85 -22.94 6.73 8.97
CA ARG A 85 -22.26 6.13 10.12
C ARG A 85 -20.84 6.65 10.35
N ILE A 86 -20.31 7.52 9.47
CA ILE A 86 -18.98 8.12 9.65
C ILE A 86 -18.99 8.93 10.96
N LYS A 87 -18.15 8.50 11.90
CA LYS A 87 -18.06 9.11 13.23
C LYS A 87 -17.28 10.44 13.20
N SER A 88 -17.45 11.26 14.23
CA SER A 88 -16.62 12.46 14.41
C SER A 88 -15.18 12.06 14.74
N TRP A 89 -14.23 12.95 14.46
CA TRP A 89 -12.85 12.81 14.94
C TRP A 89 -12.76 12.70 16.47
N ASP A 90 -13.73 13.23 17.21
CA ASP A 90 -13.80 13.10 18.67
C ASP A 90 -14.08 11.65 19.13
N ASP A 91 -14.77 10.87 18.28
CA ASP A 91 -15.16 9.49 18.55
C ASP A 91 -14.16 8.47 17.97
N ILE A 92 -13.29 8.90 17.06
CA ILE A 92 -12.25 8.08 16.43
C ILE A 92 -10.95 8.33 17.18
N ARG A 93 -10.64 7.46 18.13
CA ARG A 93 -9.29 7.36 18.68
C ARG A 93 -8.64 6.13 18.07
N PRO A 94 -7.74 6.29 17.07
CA PRO A 94 -6.96 5.16 16.62
C PRO A 94 -6.14 4.65 17.79
N ASP A 95 -5.94 3.34 17.87
CA ASP A 95 -5.00 2.76 18.81
C ASP A 95 -3.61 3.37 18.58
N GLU A 96 -2.85 3.55 19.66
CA GLU A 96 -1.46 3.98 19.48
C GLU A 96 -0.72 2.89 18.70
N PRO A 97 -0.13 3.22 17.54
CA PRO A 97 0.65 2.24 16.81
C PRO A 97 1.83 1.80 17.68
N GLU A 98 2.18 0.52 17.63
CA GLU A 98 3.36 0.00 18.31
C GLU A 98 4.60 0.75 17.80
N LYS A 99 5.22 1.53 18.68
CA LYS A 99 6.37 2.39 18.35
C LYS A 99 7.68 1.59 18.38
N ASN A 100 7.67 0.41 18.96
CA ASN A 100 8.80 -0.50 18.96
C ASN A 100 8.80 -1.32 17.66
N ALA A 101 9.76 -1.04 16.77
CA ALA A 101 9.88 -1.72 15.48
C ALA A 101 9.97 -3.25 15.58
N VAL A 102 10.64 -3.79 16.61
CA VAL A 102 10.77 -5.25 16.80
C VAL A 102 9.43 -5.88 17.15
N LYS A 103 8.65 -5.23 18.02
CA LYS A 103 7.31 -5.70 18.36
C LYS A 103 6.35 -5.55 17.19
N ALA A 104 6.38 -4.42 16.49
CA ALA A 104 5.58 -4.20 15.29
C ALA A 104 5.87 -5.24 14.20
N ALA A 105 7.15 -5.58 13.98
CA ALA A 105 7.56 -6.63 13.03
C ALA A 105 7.16 -8.04 13.49
N SER A 106 7.02 -8.28 14.80
CA SER A 106 6.50 -9.55 15.30
C SER A 106 4.99 -9.73 15.12
N GLU A 107 4.24 -8.61 15.14
CA GLU A 107 2.80 -8.61 14.88
C GLU A 107 2.51 -8.73 13.38
N PHE A 108 3.36 -8.14 12.54
CA PHE A 108 3.25 -8.18 11.09
C PHE A 108 4.56 -8.70 10.47
N PRO A 109 4.78 -10.03 10.46
CA PRO A 109 5.98 -10.60 9.88
C PRO A 109 6.04 -10.29 8.37
N PRO A 110 7.24 -10.10 7.81
CA PRO A 110 7.41 -9.95 6.37
C PRO A 110 6.86 -11.18 5.65
N LEU A 111 6.32 -10.96 4.44
CA LEU A 111 5.83 -12.05 3.62
C LEU A 111 7.00 -12.97 3.24
N ASN A 112 6.80 -14.27 3.33
CA ASN A 112 7.74 -15.22 2.76
C ASN A 112 7.56 -15.23 1.24
N HIS A 113 8.55 -14.73 0.52
CA HIS A 113 8.51 -14.66 -0.94
C HIS A 113 8.83 -16.01 -1.62
N GLY A 114 9.20 -17.06 -0.87
CA GLY A 114 9.45 -18.40 -1.40
C GLY A 114 10.83 -18.59 -2.05
N TRP A 115 11.75 -17.64 -1.85
CA TRP A 115 13.13 -17.69 -2.31
C TRP A 115 14.03 -16.88 -1.36
N ASP A 116 15.35 -16.99 -1.51
CA ASP A 116 16.32 -16.30 -0.65
C ASP A 116 16.57 -14.85 -1.11
N GLU A 117 15.89 -13.91 -0.46
CA GLU A 117 15.97 -12.46 -0.74
C GLU A 117 17.34 -11.82 -0.42
N SER A 118 18.28 -12.56 0.18
CA SER A 118 19.65 -12.06 0.38
C SER A 118 20.52 -12.18 -0.87
N LYS A 119 20.08 -12.94 -1.88
CA LYS A 119 20.80 -13.14 -3.15
C LYS A 119 20.25 -12.25 -4.25
N ASP A 120 21.09 -11.90 -5.20
CA ASP A 120 20.63 -11.26 -6.44
C ASP A 120 19.82 -12.25 -7.27
N ILE A 121 18.67 -11.82 -7.80
CA ILE A 121 17.77 -12.68 -8.57
C ILE A 121 18.44 -13.29 -9.81
N THR A 122 19.46 -12.62 -10.37
CA THR A 122 20.18 -13.10 -11.55
C THR A 122 21.15 -14.24 -11.24
N GLU A 123 21.54 -14.39 -9.98
CA GLU A 123 22.43 -15.42 -9.47
C GLU A 123 21.70 -16.69 -9.00
N LEU A 124 20.37 -16.65 -8.92
CA LEU A 124 19.57 -17.81 -8.53
C LEU A 124 19.75 -18.97 -9.50
N THR A 125 19.88 -20.17 -8.96
CA THR A 125 19.98 -21.42 -9.71
C THR A 125 18.60 -21.89 -10.19
N ASP A 126 18.57 -22.78 -11.19
CA ASP A 126 17.31 -23.33 -11.71
C ASP A 126 16.54 -24.14 -10.66
N ASP A 127 17.23 -24.75 -9.70
CA ASP A 127 16.63 -25.44 -8.55
C ASP A 127 15.95 -24.43 -7.62
N GLU A 128 16.61 -23.31 -7.29
CA GLU A 128 16.02 -22.23 -6.48
C GLU A 128 14.80 -21.59 -7.17
N LEU A 129 14.86 -21.40 -8.49
CA LEU A 129 13.73 -20.91 -9.29
C LEU A 129 12.58 -21.93 -9.30
N SER A 130 12.89 -23.22 -9.34
CA SER A 130 11.90 -24.29 -9.25
C SER A 130 11.22 -24.32 -7.88
N GLU A 131 11.97 -24.11 -6.80
CA GLU A 131 11.43 -23.97 -5.44
C GLU A 131 10.52 -22.74 -5.32
N ALA A 132 10.94 -21.59 -5.86
CA ALA A 132 10.15 -20.36 -5.86
C ALA A 132 8.83 -20.51 -6.63
N ALA A 133 8.87 -21.21 -7.77
CA ALA A 133 7.70 -21.55 -8.57
C ALA A 133 6.76 -22.51 -7.83
N ALA A 134 7.32 -23.56 -7.21
CA ALA A 134 6.56 -24.51 -6.42
C ALA A 134 5.91 -23.85 -5.20
N PHE A 135 6.57 -22.85 -4.59
CA PHE A 135 5.98 -22.05 -3.53
C PHE A 135 4.74 -21.26 -3.99
N ARG A 136 4.67 -20.90 -5.28
CA ARG A 136 3.51 -20.26 -5.93
C ARG A 136 2.54 -21.27 -6.56
N GLY A 137 2.70 -22.55 -6.26
CA GLY A 137 1.79 -23.61 -6.70
C GLY A 137 2.01 -24.08 -8.15
N GLY A 138 3.10 -23.66 -8.80
CA GLY A 138 3.38 -24.06 -10.19
C GLY A 138 4.82 -24.54 -10.39
N LYS A 139 5.36 -24.34 -11.59
CA LYS A 139 6.67 -24.90 -12.00
C LYS A 139 7.49 -23.90 -12.80
N PHE A 140 8.80 -23.97 -12.59
CA PHE A 140 9.77 -23.36 -13.48
C PHE A 140 10.05 -24.35 -14.63
N LEU A 141 9.92 -23.90 -15.87
CA LEU A 141 10.10 -24.74 -17.06
C LEU A 141 11.48 -24.53 -17.73
N GLY A 142 12.12 -23.40 -17.46
CA GLY A 142 13.49 -23.13 -17.90
C GLY A 142 13.73 -21.67 -18.27
N ARG A 143 15.00 -21.33 -18.46
CA ARG A 143 15.41 -20.01 -18.99
C ARG A 143 15.24 -19.97 -20.50
N LEU A 144 14.85 -18.81 -21.01
CA LEU A 144 14.80 -18.52 -22.45
C LEU A 144 15.96 -17.61 -22.83
N GLU A 145 16.10 -17.31 -24.13
CA GLU A 145 17.06 -16.30 -24.59
C GLU A 145 16.70 -14.92 -24.02
N GLY A 146 17.70 -14.20 -23.49
CA GLY A 146 17.52 -12.90 -22.84
C GLY A 146 17.22 -13.03 -21.35
N THR A 147 16.30 -12.19 -20.84
CA THR A 147 15.92 -12.13 -19.41
C THR A 147 14.61 -12.86 -19.10
N MET A 148 14.02 -13.52 -20.08
CA MET A 148 12.74 -14.21 -19.94
C MET A 148 12.93 -15.66 -19.49
N CYS A 149 11.96 -16.14 -18.72
CA CYS A 149 11.85 -17.54 -18.32
C CYS A 149 10.47 -18.08 -18.68
N GLU A 150 10.38 -19.39 -18.81
CA GLU A 150 9.12 -20.11 -19.02
C GLU A 150 8.64 -20.71 -17.69
N TRP A 151 7.36 -20.55 -17.41
CA TRP A 151 6.72 -20.94 -16.16
C TRP A 151 5.38 -21.63 -16.42
N GLU A 152 4.93 -22.42 -15.45
CA GLU A 152 3.60 -23.03 -15.44
C GLU A 152 2.90 -22.64 -14.13
N CYS A 153 1.68 -22.08 -14.18
CA CYS A 153 0.94 -21.75 -12.96
C CYS A 153 0.19 -22.97 -12.39
N GLU A 154 -0.44 -22.80 -11.22
CA GLU A 154 -1.22 -23.87 -10.56
C GLU A 154 -2.43 -24.36 -11.38
N HIS A 155 -2.93 -23.56 -12.32
CA HIS A 155 -4.00 -23.93 -13.25
C HIS A 155 -3.49 -24.55 -14.56
N GLY A 156 -2.18 -24.69 -14.73
CA GLY A 156 -1.56 -25.30 -15.90
C GLY A 156 -1.30 -24.36 -17.08
N HIS A 157 -1.52 -23.04 -16.92
CA HIS A 157 -1.16 -22.07 -17.96
C HIS A 157 0.36 -21.94 -18.07
N ARG A 158 0.86 -21.92 -19.32
CA ARG A 158 2.29 -21.76 -19.61
C ARG A 158 2.55 -20.38 -20.18
N PHE A 159 3.37 -19.62 -19.48
CA PHE A 159 3.60 -18.22 -19.81
C PHE A 159 5.08 -17.87 -19.71
N LYS A 160 5.43 -16.78 -20.39
CA LYS A 160 6.78 -16.21 -20.40
C LYS A 160 6.80 -14.96 -19.54
N ALA A 161 7.69 -14.92 -18.56
CA ALA A 161 7.86 -13.79 -17.67
C ALA A 161 9.31 -13.69 -17.19
N SER A 162 9.75 -12.48 -16.88
CA SER A 162 11.08 -12.26 -16.32
C SER A 162 11.12 -12.60 -14.83
N LEU A 163 12.32 -12.78 -14.29
CA LEU A 163 12.51 -13.02 -12.85
C LEU A 163 11.98 -11.85 -12.01
N GLU A 164 12.16 -10.61 -12.45
CA GLU A 164 11.68 -9.41 -11.77
C GLU A 164 10.16 -9.42 -11.63
N TYR A 165 9.44 -9.78 -12.70
CA TYR A 165 7.98 -9.83 -12.66
C TYR A 165 7.48 -10.86 -11.64
N VAL A 166 8.10 -12.05 -11.64
CA VAL A 166 7.66 -13.20 -10.83
C VAL A 166 8.09 -13.12 -9.36
N LEU A 167 9.32 -12.67 -9.12
CA LEU A 167 9.94 -12.68 -7.79
C LEU A 167 9.80 -11.36 -7.06
N LEU A 168 9.97 -10.22 -7.74
CA LEU A 168 9.96 -8.88 -7.14
C LEU A 168 8.60 -8.19 -7.27
N GLY A 169 7.96 -8.30 -8.43
CA GLY A 169 6.69 -7.63 -8.73
C GLY A 169 5.46 -8.31 -8.13
N GLY A 170 5.61 -9.52 -7.59
CA GLY A 170 4.49 -10.33 -7.08
C GLY A 170 3.53 -10.83 -8.16
N GLY A 171 3.85 -10.62 -9.44
CA GLY A 171 3.10 -11.19 -10.55
C GLY A 171 3.30 -12.70 -10.60
N TRP A 172 2.23 -13.45 -10.91
CA TRP A 172 2.36 -14.89 -11.10
C TRP A 172 2.04 -15.28 -12.52
N CYS A 173 0.77 -15.38 -12.88
CA CYS A 173 0.34 -15.79 -14.21
C CYS A 173 -0.37 -14.63 -14.92
N VAL A 174 0.10 -14.28 -16.12
CA VAL A 174 -0.51 -13.23 -16.95
C VAL A 174 -1.84 -13.65 -17.59
N GLU A 175 -2.13 -14.96 -17.62
CA GLU A 175 -3.38 -15.50 -18.16
C GLU A 175 -4.47 -15.62 -17.10
N CYS A 176 -4.10 -15.67 -15.83
CA CYS A 176 -5.08 -15.69 -14.74
C CYS A 176 -5.75 -14.33 -14.60
N ASP A 177 -7.06 -14.35 -14.33
CA ASP A 177 -7.86 -13.13 -14.13
C ASP A 177 -7.42 -12.45 -12.83
N LEU A 178 -6.74 -11.29 -12.94
CA LEU A 178 -6.24 -10.52 -11.81
C LEU A 178 -7.37 -10.06 -10.87
N ASP A 179 -8.54 -9.73 -11.41
CA ASP A 179 -9.68 -9.24 -10.61
C ASP A 179 -10.25 -10.34 -9.71
N LYS A 180 -10.07 -11.60 -10.11
CA LYS A 180 -10.54 -12.79 -9.37
C LYS A 180 -9.41 -13.64 -8.83
N TRP A 181 -8.18 -13.13 -8.88
CA TRP A 181 -6.99 -13.93 -8.61
C TRP A 181 -7.00 -14.49 -7.18
N THR A 182 -7.34 -13.67 -6.19
CA THR A 182 -7.43 -14.10 -4.79
C THR A 182 -8.50 -15.17 -4.57
N GLU A 183 -9.58 -15.17 -5.34
CA GLU A 183 -10.65 -16.18 -5.28
C GLU A 183 -10.26 -17.49 -5.98
N GLN A 184 -9.49 -17.39 -7.07
CA GLN A 184 -9.11 -18.52 -7.93
C GLN A 184 -7.85 -19.27 -7.45
N VAL A 185 -7.07 -18.63 -6.57
CA VAL A 185 -5.84 -19.22 -6.04
C VAL A 185 -6.12 -20.46 -5.20
N THR A 186 -5.43 -21.55 -5.51
CA THR A 186 -5.52 -22.80 -4.76
C THR A 186 -4.60 -22.78 -3.52
N PRO A 187 -4.81 -23.68 -2.54
CA PRO A 187 -3.90 -23.82 -1.40
C PRO A 187 -2.45 -24.17 -1.77
N ALA A 188 -2.18 -24.60 -3.02
CA ALA A 188 -0.83 -24.88 -3.49
C ALA A 188 0.02 -23.60 -3.59
N ASN A 189 -0.59 -22.46 -3.88
CA ASN A 189 0.08 -21.16 -3.88
C ASN A 189 0.21 -20.63 -2.45
N ARG A 190 1.35 -20.94 -1.83
CA ARG A 190 1.69 -20.54 -0.47
C ARG A 190 2.02 -19.05 -0.36
N PHE A 191 2.37 -18.39 -1.47
CA PHE A 191 2.62 -16.94 -1.47
C PHE A 191 1.33 -16.16 -1.15
N VAL A 192 0.29 -16.32 -1.98
CA VAL A 192 -0.98 -15.59 -1.79
C VAL A 192 -1.76 -16.07 -0.56
N SER A 193 -1.60 -17.34 -0.18
CA SER A 193 -2.25 -17.90 1.00
C SER A 193 -1.87 -17.17 2.31
N GLN A 194 -0.74 -16.47 2.34
CA GLN A 194 -0.34 -15.62 3.47
C GLN A 194 -1.22 -14.37 3.64
N LEU A 195 -1.96 -13.94 2.61
CA LEU A 195 -2.82 -12.74 2.66
C LEU A 195 -4.25 -13.06 3.11
N LYS A 196 -4.64 -14.33 3.08
CA LYS A 196 -5.97 -14.79 3.47
C LYS A 196 -6.00 -14.99 4.99
N HIS A 197 -6.10 -13.89 5.73
CA HIS A 197 -6.33 -13.86 7.18
C HIS A 197 -7.80 -13.62 7.51
#